data_AF-F9P612-F1
#
_entry.id   AF-F9P612-F1
#
_cell.length_a   1.000
_cell.length_b   1.000
_cell.length_c   1.000
_cell.angle_alpha   90.00
_cell.angle_beta   90.00
_cell.angle_gamma   90.00
#
_symmetry.space_group_name_H-M   'P 1'
#
loop_
_entity.id
_entity.type
_entity.pdbx_description
1 polymer ?
#
loop_
_entity_poly.entity_id
_entity_poly.type
_entity_poly.pdbx_seq_one_letter_code
_entity_poly.pdbx_strand_id
1 'polypeptide(L)'
;MFGIFFGAGNLIFPPTLGAMSGKNFWPAISGFVLSGVGIAILTLIIGALNPKGYVYEISKKISPWFATSYLVALYLAIGPFFAIPRTATTSYEVGIAPLLPSNMTGLGLIIFTILYFVSAYLISLNPSKILDRIGRILTPVFAILIIILIILGVIKYGATVPQIASAEYAKAAFGSGFLEGYNTLDALASVAFSVIAVQTLNQLGFANKKSIFRLFGLLEWWWHLGLVRCILDWLS
;
A
#
# COMPACT_ATOMS: atom_id res chain seq x y z
N MET A 1 -8.62 9.37 3.33
CA MET A 1 -7.15 9.15 3.36
C MET A 1 -6.84 7.71 3.76
N PHE A 2 -7.24 7.23 4.95
CA PHE A 2 -6.99 5.83 5.36
C PHE A 2 -7.40 4.79 4.30
N GLY A 3 -8.65 4.75 3.84
CA GLY A 3 -9.08 3.79 2.81
C GLY A 3 -8.45 3.96 1.41
N ILE A 4 -7.70 5.04 1.16
CA ILE A 4 -6.95 5.25 -0.10
C ILE A 4 -5.52 4.69 0.03
N PHE A 5 -4.92 4.76 1.22
CA PHE A 5 -3.60 4.20 1.52
C PHE A 5 -3.64 2.77 2.07
N PHE A 6 -4.78 2.34 2.61
CA PHE A 6 -4.97 0.99 3.12
C PHE A 6 -5.50 0.11 1.99
N GLY A 7 -4.65 -0.20 1.01
CA GLY A 7 -5.00 -1.03 -0.16
C GLY A 7 -4.89 -2.54 0.10
N ALA A 8 -5.21 -3.35 -0.93
CA ALA A 8 -5.12 -4.80 -0.87
C ALA A 8 -3.70 -5.32 -0.54
N GLY A 9 -2.65 -4.62 -0.98
CA GLY A 9 -1.27 -4.95 -0.63
C GLY A 9 -1.04 -4.95 0.89
N ASN A 10 -1.58 -3.96 1.59
CA ASN A 10 -1.43 -3.85 3.05
C ASN A 10 -2.22 -4.90 3.84
N LEU A 11 -3.08 -5.68 3.18
CA LEU A 11 -3.77 -6.84 3.76
C LEU A 11 -3.11 -8.17 3.42
N ILE A 12 -2.38 -8.24 2.31
CA ILE A 12 -1.77 -9.48 1.79
C ILE A 12 -0.34 -9.65 2.30
N PHE A 13 0.46 -8.60 2.19
CA PHE A 13 1.90 -8.68 2.43
C PHE A 13 2.26 -8.86 3.92
N PRO A 14 1.69 -8.12 4.89
CA PRO A 14 2.07 -8.28 6.29
C PRO A 14 1.78 -9.66 6.90
N PRO A 15 0.60 -10.29 6.66
CA PRO A 15 0.36 -11.65 7.14
C PRO A 15 1.31 -12.68 6.52
N THR A 16 1.60 -12.54 5.23
CA THR A 16 2.52 -13.42 4.50
C THR A 16 3.95 -13.29 5.04
N LEU A 17 4.43 -12.06 5.22
CA LEU A 17 5.70 -11.76 5.85
C LEU A 17 5.75 -12.31 7.28
N GLY A 18 4.69 -12.13 8.07
CA GLY A 18 4.59 -12.67 9.44
C GLY A 18 4.73 -14.19 9.47
N ALA A 19 4.05 -14.90 8.56
CA ALA A 19 4.15 -16.35 8.46
C ALA A 19 5.54 -16.82 8.01
N MET A 20 6.18 -16.13 7.07
CA MET A 20 7.46 -16.56 6.46
C MET A 20 8.71 -16.12 7.22
N SER A 21 8.63 -15.10 8.05
CA SER A 21 9.78 -14.49 8.75
C SER A 21 10.15 -15.20 10.05
N GLY A 22 9.25 -15.98 10.64
CA GLY A 22 9.53 -16.77 11.84
C GLY A 22 10.10 -15.91 12.98
N LYS A 23 11.23 -16.34 13.55
CA LYS A 23 11.95 -15.57 14.60
C LYS A 23 12.51 -14.22 14.12
N ASN A 24 12.66 -14.02 12.82
CA ASN A 24 13.20 -12.79 12.24
C ASN A 24 12.10 -11.76 11.88
N PHE A 25 10.93 -11.87 12.51
CA PHE A 25 9.80 -10.97 12.29
C PHE A 25 10.16 -9.49 12.43
N TRP A 26 10.85 -9.11 13.51
CA TRP A 26 11.18 -7.72 13.80
C TRP A 26 12.04 -7.03 12.71
N PRO A 27 13.16 -7.64 12.26
CA PRO A 27 13.87 -7.14 11.09
C PRO A 27 12.99 -7.07 9.84
N ALA A 28 12.16 -8.08 9.58
CA ALA A 28 11.30 -8.11 8.39
C ALA A 28 10.24 -7.00 8.38
N ILE A 29 9.49 -6.85 9.48
CA ILE A 29 8.41 -5.86 9.55
C ILE A 29 8.96 -4.43 9.53
N SER A 30 10.15 -4.19 10.12
CA SER A 30 10.79 -2.86 10.06
C SER A 30 11.19 -2.48 8.62
N GLY A 31 11.72 -3.42 7.83
CA GLY A 31 11.99 -3.21 6.41
C GLY A 31 10.70 -2.91 5.62
N PHE A 32 9.63 -3.65 5.88
CA PHE A 32 8.31 -3.43 5.28
C PHE A 32 7.75 -2.04 5.59
N VAL A 33 7.74 -1.66 6.87
CA VAL A 33 7.23 -0.35 7.30
C VAL A 33 8.06 0.79 6.70
N LEU A 34 9.39 0.66 6.67
CA LEU A 34 10.26 1.69 6.12
C LEU A 34 9.96 1.95 4.63
N SER A 35 9.86 0.89 3.83
CA SER A 35 9.65 0.98 2.38
C SER A 35 8.20 1.29 2.00
N GLY A 36 7.22 0.56 2.56
CA GLY A 36 5.81 0.69 2.18
C GLY A 36 5.17 1.96 2.74
N VAL A 37 5.41 2.27 4.02
CA VAL A 37 4.76 3.40 4.70
C VAL A 37 5.71 4.60 4.81
N GLY A 38 6.96 4.38 5.22
CA GLY A 38 7.93 5.45 5.45
C GLY A 38 8.20 6.29 4.20
N ILE A 39 8.55 5.64 3.08
CA ILE A 39 8.81 6.32 1.81
C ILE A 39 7.54 7.03 1.29
N ALA A 40 6.37 6.40 1.41
CA ALA A 40 5.10 6.99 0.97
C ALA A 40 4.77 8.28 1.75
N ILE A 41 4.93 8.26 3.07
CA ILE A 41 4.74 9.42 3.94
C ILE A 41 5.75 10.52 3.60
N LEU A 42 7.03 10.18 3.45
CA LEU A 42 8.08 11.15 3.09
C LEU A 42 7.78 11.82 1.74
N THR A 43 7.37 11.04 0.75
CA THR A 43 7.01 11.54 -0.58
C THR A 43 5.82 12.50 -0.51
N LEU A 44 4.78 12.15 0.24
CA LEU A 44 3.61 13.00 0.43
C LEU A 44 3.96 14.30 1.17
N ILE A 45 4.83 14.23 2.17
CA ILE A 45 5.35 15.41 2.89
C ILE A 45 6.12 16.32 1.91
N ILE A 46 7.07 15.78 1.16
CA ILE A 46 7.88 16.57 0.21
C ILE A 46 6.98 17.20 -0.85
N GLY A 47 5.97 16.47 -1.34
CA GLY A 47 4.96 17.01 -2.25
C GLY A 47 4.16 18.15 -1.61
N ALA A 48 3.63 17.94 -0.41
CA ALA A 48 2.77 18.90 0.28
C ALA A 48 3.50 20.18 0.73
N LEU A 49 4.80 20.09 1.06
CA LEU A 49 5.62 21.24 1.46
C LEU A 49 5.99 22.16 0.29
N ASN A 50 5.83 21.70 -0.96
CA ASN A 50 6.13 22.48 -2.15
C ASN A 50 4.83 23.07 -2.74
N PRO A 51 4.54 24.38 -2.53
CA PRO A 51 3.27 25.00 -2.92
C PRO A 51 3.03 25.02 -4.44
N LYS A 52 4.08 24.82 -5.25
CA LYS A 52 3.97 24.72 -6.70
C LYS A 52 3.94 23.27 -7.22
N GLY A 53 4.01 22.28 -6.33
CA GLY A 53 3.95 20.85 -6.62
C GLY A 53 5.25 20.24 -7.15
N TYR A 54 5.30 18.90 -7.15
CA TYR A 54 6.46 18.10 -7.56
C TYR A 54 6.89 18.40 -9.00
N VAL A 55 5.93 18.60 -9.90
CA VAL A 55 6.16 18.87 -11.33
C VAL A 55 6.86 20.20 -11.55
N TYR A 56 6.48 21.25 -10.80
CA TYR A 56 7.11 22.56 -10.93
C TYR A 56 8.56 22.56 -10.42
N GLU A 57 8.81 21.90 -9.29
CA GLU A 57 10.16 21.77 -8.74
C GLU A 57 11.09 21.01 -9.69
N ILE A 58 10.63 19.88 -10.27
CA ILE A 58 11.38 19.13 -11.28
C ILE A 58 11.58 19.96 -12.54
N SER A 59 10.54 20.68 -13.00
CA SER A 59 10.60 21.53 -14.20
C SER A 59 11.64 22.65 -14.05
N LYS A 60 11.76 23.24 -12.85
CA LYS A 60 12.66 24.36 -12.58
C LYS A 60 14.10 23.90 -12.30
N LYS A 61 14.29 22.76 -11.63
CA LYS A 61 15.62 22.25 -11.24
C LYS A 61 16.30 21.41 -12.31
N ILE A 62 15.54 20.73 -13.17
CA ILE A 62 16.07 19.83 -14.21
C ILE A 62 15.69 20.37 -15.59
N SER A 63 14.44 20.13 -16.04
CA SER A 63 13.87 20.73 -17.25
C SER A 63 12.36 20.49 -17.32
N PRO A 64 11.60 21.37 -18.01
CA PRO A 64 10.15 21.19 -18.20
C PRO A 64 9.78 19.92 -18.97
N TRP A 65 10.63 19.52 -19.93
CA TRP A 65 10.42 18.31 -20.73
C TRP A 65 10.60 17.05 -19.88
N PHE A 66 11.61 17.02 -19.01
CA PHE A 66 11.84 15.91 -18.08
C PHE A 66 10.70 15.75 -17.07
N ALA A 67 10.18 16.86 -16.54
CA ALA A 67 9.05 16.81 -15.61
C ALA A 67 7.80 16.18 -16.24
N THR A 68 7.53 16.54 -17.50
CA THR A 68 6.38 16.02 -18.26
C THR A 68 6.58 14.54 -18.58
N SER A 69 7.75 14.14 -19.09
CA SER A 69 8.05 12.73 -19.39
C SER A 69 8.00 11.85 -18.14
N TYR A 70 8.51 12.36 -17.01
CA TYR A 70 8.46 11.66 -15.73
C TYR A 70 7.02 11.42 -15.27
N LEU A 71 6.16 12.44 -15.35
CA LEU A 71 4.75 12.32 -14.93
C LEU A 71 3.97 11.35 -15.84
N VAL A 72 4.22 11.41 -17.16
CA VAL A 72 3.63 10.45 -18.12
C VAL A 72 4.07 9.03 -17.80
N ALA A 73 5.38 8.81 -17.62
CA ALA A 73 5.91 7.49 -17.26
C ALA A 73 5.32 6.98 -15.93
N LEU A 74 5.20 7.86 -14.94
CA LEU A 74 4.63 7.54 -13.62
C LEU A 74 3.15 7.14 -13.71
N TYR A 75 2.33 7.88 -14.46
CA TYR A 75 0.93 7.51 -14.65
C TYR A 75 0.74 6.25 -15.49
N LEU A 76 1.59 6.02 -16.50
CA LEU A 76 1.57 4.78 -17.28
C LEU A 76 1.98 3.57 -16.42
N ALA A 77 2.96 3.74 -15.53
CA ALA A 77 3.36 2.71 -14.58
C ALA A 77 2.24 2.40 -13.57
N ILE A 78 1.63 3.42 -12.95
CA ILE A 78 0.53 3.21 -12.00
C ILE A 78 -0.70 2.61 -12.70
N GLY A 79 -1.01 3.07 -13.91
CA GLY A 79 -2.16 2.58 -14.65
C GLY A 79 -1.86 1.27 -15.39
N PRO A 80 -1.79 1.30 -16.73
CA PRO A 80 -1.86 0.12 -17.57
C PRO A 80 -0.65 -0.81 -17.52
N PHE A 81 0.55 -0.33 -17.16
CA PHE A 81 1.77 -1.11 -17.40
C PHE A 81 2.33 -1.85 -16.18
N PHE A 82 2.03 -1.41 -14.96
CA PHE A 82 2.64 -2.03 -13.78
C PHE A 82 1.66 -2.29 -12.65
N ALA A 83 1.11 -1.25 -12.01
CA ALA A 83 0.35 -1.47 -10.78
C ALA A 83 -0.98 -2.19 -11.03
N ILE A 84 -1.79 -1.76 -12.00
CA ILE A 84 -3.09 -2.41 -12.27
C ILE A 84 -2.90 -3.88 -12.68
N PRO A 85 -2.07 -4.25 -13.68
CA PRO A 85 -1.86 -5.66 -14.02
C PRO A 85 -1.34 -6.49 -12.84
N ARG A 86 -0.42 -5.93 -12.04
CA ARG A 86 0.12 -6.61 -10.86
C ARG A 86 -0.93 -6.89 -9.80
N THR A 87 -1.89 -5.99 -9.60
CA THR A 87 -2.99 -6.24 -8.66
C THR A 87 -3.89 -7.40 -9.10
N ALA A 88 -4.12 -7.56 -10.41
CA ALA A 88 -4.88 -8.69 -10.94
C ALA A 88 -4.15 -10.03 -10.69
N THR A 89 -2.86 -10.10 -11.03
CA THR A 89 -2.07 -11.33 -10.83
C THR A 89 -1.92 -11.66 -9.34
N THR A 90 -1.68 -10.66 -8.49
CA THR A 90 -1.56 -10.87 -7.03
C THR A 90 -2.87 -11.34 -6.41
N SER A 91 -4.02 -10.79 -6.85
CA SER A 91 -5.34 -11.24 -6.39
C SER A 91 -5.63 -12.68 -6.80
N TYR A 92 -5.18 -13.08 -7.98
CA TYR A 92 -5.28 -14.47 -8.44
C TYR A 92 -4.42 -15.41 -7.59
N GLU A 93 -3.13 -15.11 -7.44
CA GLU A 93 -2.16 -15.95 -6.72
C GLU A 93 -2.55 -16.16 -5.25
N VAL A 94 -3.11 -15.13 -4.62
CA VAL A 94 -3.46 -15.20 -3.19
C VAL A 94 -4.89 -15.70 -2.98
N GLY A 95 -5.82 -15.35 -3.88
CA GLY A 95 -7.26 -15.60 -3.67
C GLY A 95 -7.81 -16.85 -4.37
N ILE A 96 -7.31 -17.18 -5.56
CA ILE A 96 -7.90 -18.22 -6.43
C ILE A 96 -6.95 -19.38 -6.69
N ALA A 97 -5.67 -19.10 -6.96
CA ALA A 97 -4.68 -20.12 -7.26
C ALA A 97 -4.59 -21.23 -6.18
N PRO A 98 -4.65 -20.93 -4.86
CA PRO A 98 -4.59 -21.96 -3.82
C PRO A 98 -5.83 -22.88 -3.78
N LEU A 99 -6.92 -22.49 -4.44
CA LEU A 99 -8.17 -23.26 -4.50
C LEU A 99 -8.23 -24.16 -5.75
N LEU A 100 -7.33 -23.95 -6.72
CA LEU A 100 -7.30 -24.68 -7.98
C LEU A 100 -6.27 -25.81 -7.96
N PRO A 101 -6.55 -26.94 -8.65
CA PRO A 101 -5.54 -27.95 -8.93
C PRO A 101 -4.34 -27.38 -9.71
N SER A 102 -3.12 -27.86 -9.43
CA SER A 102 -1.87 -27.33 -9.97
C SER A 102 -1.76 -27.34 -11.50
N ASN A 103 -2.55 -28.17 -12.18
CA ASN A 103 -2.62 -28.27 -13.64
C ASN A 103 -3.56 -27.24 -14.30
N MET A 104 -4.39 -26.54 -13.52
CA MET A 104 -5.36 -25.56 -14.01
C MET A 104 -4.94 -24.11 -13.76
N THR A 105 -3.80 -23.89 -13.08
CA THR A 105 -3.37 -22.55 -12.64
C THR A 105 -3.06 -21.61 -13.80
N GLY A 106 -2.52 -22.08 -14.92
CA GLY A 106 -2.24 -21.25 -16.09
C GLY A 106 -3.50 -20.76 -16.81
N LEU A 107 -4.46 -21.66 -17.07
CA LEU A 107 -5.75 -21.30 -17.69
C LEU A 107 -6.60 -20.46 -16.72
N GLY A 108 -6.57 -20.78 -15.43
CA GLY A 108 -7.25 -20.02 -14.38
C GLY A 108 -6.78 -18.55 -14.33
N LEU A 109 -5.47 -18.30 -14.49
CA LEU A 109 -4.92 -16.95 -14.50
C LEU A 109 -5.47 -16.11 -15.67
N ILE A 110 -5.55 -16.69 -16.88
CA ILE A 110 -6.07 -16.00 -18.06
C ILE A 110 -7.53 -15.62 -17.86
N ILE A 111 -8.36 -16.59 -17.43
CA ILE A 111 -9.79 -16.37 -17.20
C ILE A 111 -10.00 -15.33 -16.11
N PHE A 112 -9.30 -15.45 -14.98
CA PHE A 112 -9.41 -14.49 -13.88
C PHE A 112 -9.01 -13.08 -14.32
N THR A 113 -7.92 -12.94 -15.07
CA THR A 113 -7.43 -11.64 -15.55
C THR A 113 -8.45 -10.98 -16.48
N ILE A 114 -9.05 -11.73 -17.41
CA ILE A 114 -10.12 -11.22 -18.28
C ILE A 114 -11.32 -10.76 -17.44
N LEU A 115 -11.80 -11.59 -16.51
CA LEU A 115 -12.92 -11.24 -15.64
C LEU A 115 -12.62 -10.01 -14.77
N TYR A 116 -11.40 -9.89 -14.25
CA TYR A 116 -10.93 -8.77 -13.45
C TYR A 116 -11.00 -7.46 -14.25
N PHE A 117 -10.41 -7.42 -15.45
CA PHE A 117 -10.40 -6.22 -16.27
C PHE A 117 -11.77 -5.87 -16.86
N VAL A 118 -12.59 -6.86 -17.21
CA VAL A 118 -13.99 -6.63 -17.62
C VAL A 118 -14.79 -6.02 -16.47
N SER A 119 -14.66 -6.57 -15.25
CA SER A 119 -15.33 -6.02 -14.07
C SER A 119 -14.85 -4.61 -13.77
N ALA A 120 -13.52 -4.37 -13.80
CA ALA A 120 -12.94 -3.05 -13.61
C ALA A 120 -13.43 -2.04 -14.66
N TYR A 121 -13.58 -2.47 -15.92
CA TYR A 121 -14.12 -1.65 -17.00
C TYR A 121 -15.60 -1.32 -16.78
N LEU A 122 -16.43 -2.31 -16.45
CA LEU A 122 -17.86 -2.09 -16.16
C LEU A 122 -18.07 -1.15 -14.98
N ILE A 123 -17.23 -1.28 -13.94
CA ILE A 123 -17.23 -0.38 -12.78
C ILE A 123 -16.80 1.03 -13.21
N SER A 124 -15.75 1.18 -14.05
CA SER A 124 -15.26 2.50 -14.44
C SER A 124 -16.24 3.33 -15.29
N LEU A 125 -17.26 2.71 -15.90
CA LEU A 125 -18.30 3.39 -16.68
C LEU A 125 -19.24 4.29 -15.82
N ASN A 126 -19.29 4.14 -14.50
CA ASN A 126 -20.15 4.94 -13.60
C ASN A 126 -19.38 5.60 -12.43
N PRO A 127 -18.35 6.42 -12.70
CA PRO A 127 -17.37 6.84 -11.69
C PRO A 127 -17.96 7.71 -10.56
N SER A 128 -18.98 8.53 -10.86
CA SER A 128 -19.54 9.52 -9.92
C SER A 128 -20.25 8.92 -8.71
N LYS A 129 -20.85 7.71 -8.85
CA LYS A 129 -21.49 7.02 -7.72
C LYS A 129 -20.55 6.09 -6.97
N ILE A 130 -19.38 5.80 -7.54
CA ILE A 130 -18.48 4.74 -7.08
C ILE A 130 -17.48 5.27 -6.05
N LEU A 131 -16.89 6.43 -6.27
CA LEU A 131 -15.92 7.00 -5.33
C LEU A 131 -16.56 7.24 -3.93
N ASP A 132 -17.79 7.74 -3.89
CA ASP A 132 -18.52 7.97 -2.63
C ASP A 132 -18.99 6.68 -1.93
N ARG A 133 -19.35 5.65 -2.70
CA ARG A 133 -19.85 4.37 -2.17
C ARG A 133 -18.70 3.43 -1.78
N ILE A 134 -17.67 3.32 -2.60
CA ILE A 134 -16.50 2.48 -2.32
C ILE A 134 -15.79 2.99 -1.08
N GLY A 135 -15.46 4.28 -0.96
CA GLY A 135 -14.75 4.77 0.23
C GLY A 135 -15.49 4.47 1.54
N ARG A 136 -16.83 4.59 1.54
CA ARG A 136 -17.70 4.35 2.69
C ARG A 136 -17.84 2.86 3.05
N ILE A 137 -17.79 1.96 2.06
CA ILE A 137 -17.94 0.50 2.27
C ILE A 137 -16.58 -0.17 2.49
N LEU A 138 -15.57 0.23 1.73
CA LEU A 138 -14.25 -0.39 1.72
C LEU A 138 -13.51 -0.15 3.05
N THR A 139 -13.66 1.05 3.64
CA THR A 139 -13.06 1.37 4.94
C THR A 139 -13.55 0.44 6.08
N PRO A 140 -14.86 0.26 6.32
CA PRO A 140 -15.32 -0.68 7.34
C PRO A 140 -15.02 -2.14 6.98
N VAL A 141 -15.07 -2.52 5.69
CA VAL A 141 -14.68 -3.86 5.25
C VAL A 141 -13.21 -4.15 5.60
N PHE A 142 -12.29 -3.24 5.31
CA PHE A 142 -10.88 -3.40 5.66
C PHE A 142 -10.66 -3.47 7.18
N ALA A 143 -11.35 -2.63 7.96
CA ALA A 143 -11.27 -2.71 9.41
C ALA A 143 -11.72 -4.08 9.95
N ILE A 144 -12.85 -4.60 9.44
CA ILE A 144 -13.36 -5.92 9.81
C ILE A 144 -12.37 -7.02 9.40
N LEU A 145 -11.81 -6.96 8.19
CA LEU A 145 -10.83 -7.94 7.72
C LEU A 145 -9.57 -7.95 8.60
N ILE A 146 -9.07 -6.79 9.02
CA ILE A 146 -7.94 -6.72 9.96
C ILE A 146 -8.29 -7.43 11.28
N ILE A 147 -9.47 -7.16 11.85
CA ILE A 147 -9.91 -7.80 13.10
C ILE A 147 -9.97 -9.32 12.93
N ILE A 148 -10.55 -9.80 11.83
CA ILE A 148 -10.62 -11.24 11.52
C ILE A 148 -9.21 -11.83 11.40
N LEU A 149 -8.30 -11.17 10.69
CA LEU A 149 -6.92 -11.63 10.53
C LEU A 149 -6.17 -11.70 11.87
N ILE A 150 -6.39 -10.73 12.76
CA ILE A 150 -5.81 -10.74 14.11
C ILE A 150 -6.34 -11.94 14.90
N ILE A 151 -7.66 -12.14 14.93
CA ILE A 151 -8.29 -13.26 15.65
C ILE A 151 -7.79 -14.61 15.11
N LEU A 152 -7.81 -14.79 13.79
CA LEU A 152 -7.31 -16.02 13.15
C LEU A 152 -5.81 -16.22 13.40
N GLY A 153 -5.02 -15.15 13.39
CA GLY A 153 -3.60 -15.19 13.70
C GLY A 153 -3.35 -15.69 15.12
N VAL A 154 -4.05 -15.15 16.11
CA VAL A 154 -3.91 -15.58 17.51
C VAL A 154 -4.39 -17.01 17.73
N ILE A 155 -5.53 -17.41 17.16
CA ILE A 155 -6.03 -18.78 17.30
C ILE A 155 -5.04 -19.78 16.67
N LYS A 156 -4.51 -19.46 15.50
CA LYS A 156 -3.66 -20.38 14.73
C LYS A 156 -2.22 -20.43 15.23
N TYR A 157 -1.66 -19.31 15.69
CA TYR A 157 -0.23 -19.17 15.99
C TYR A 157 0.07 -18.74 17.44
N GLY A 158 -0.92 -18.34 18.23
CA GLY A 158 -0.72 -17.83 19.59
C GLY A 158 -0.23 -18.87 20.61
N ALA A 159 -0.28 -20.16 20.29
CA ALA A 159 0.15 -21.24 21.17
C ALA A 159 1.39 -22.03 20.65
N THR A 160 2.00 -21.59 19.54
CA THR A 160 3.06 -22.35 18.85
C THR A 160 4.39 -21.60 18.84
N VAL A 161 5.49 -22.36 18.92
CA VAL A 161 6.85 -21.85 18.66
C VAL A 161 6.88 -21.18 17.29
N PRO A 162 7.52 -19.99 17.13
CA PRO A 162 7.61 -19.31 15.84
C PRO A 162 8.07 -20.27 14.75
N GLN A 163 7.37 -20.28 13.62
CA GLN A 163 7.75 -21.12 12.49
C GLN A 163 9.19 -20.85 12.07
N ILE A 164 9.85 -21.87 11.52
CA ILE A 164 11.20 -21.72 10.98
C ILE A 164 11.12 -20.71 9.82
N ALA A 165 11.96 -19.68 9.87
CA ALA A 165 12.01 -18.67 8.81
C ALA A 165 12.34 -19.35 7.47
N SER A 166 11.64 -18.95 6.42
CA SER A 166 11.98 -19.37 5.05
C SER A 166 13.42 -18.95 4.69
N ALA A 167 14.03 -19.61 3.71
CA ALA A 167 15.44 -19.38 3.36
C ALA A 167 15.78 -17.90 3.07
N GLU A 168 14.85 -17.17 2.44
CA GLU A 168 15.00 -15.75 2.13
C GLU A 168 15.03 -14.89 3.39
N TYR A 169 14.08 -15.09 4.30
CA TYR A 169 14.01 -14.36 5.57
C TYR A 169 15.07 -14.83 6.58
N ALA A 170 15.55 -16.07 6.49
CA ALA A 170 16.69 -16.54 7.27
C ALA A 170 18.00 -15.85 6.85
N LYS A 171 18.16 -15.58 5.55
CA LYS A 171 19.35 -14.93 4.99
C LYS A 171 19.32 -13.41 5.14
N ALA A 172 18.19 -12.78 4.84
CA ALA A 172 18.07 -11.32 4.79
C ALA A 172 16.63 -10.86 5.13
N ALA A 173 16.21 -11.02 6.39
CA ALA A 173 14.86 -10.65 6.84
C ALA A 173 14.50 -9.19 6.56
N PHE A 174 15.38 -8.23 6.89
CA PHE A 174 15.14 -6.81 6.63
C PHE A 174 14.99 -6.51 5.14
N GLY A 175 15.89 -7.03 4.30
CA GLY A 175 15.84 -6.81 2.85
C GLY A 175 14.60 -7.43 2.21
N SER A 176 14.23 -8.64 2.63
CA SER A 176 13.01 -9.31 2.17
C SER A 176 11.77 -8.50 2.56
N GLY A 177 11.70 -8.05 3.81
CA GLY A 177 10.63 -7.16 4.27
C GLY A 177 10.57 -5.83 3.52
N PHE A 178 11.73 -5.23 3.22
CA PHE A 178 11.82 -4.01 2.42
C PHE A 178 11.30 -4.20 0.99
N LEU A 179 11.57 -5.35 0.37
CA LEU A 179 11.02 -5.68 -0.95
C LEU A 179 9.51 -5.87 -0.90
N GLU A 180 8.99 -6.53 0.14
CA GLU A 180 7.54 -6.66 0.33
C GLU A 180 6.84 -5.31 0.51
N GLY A 181 7.43 -4.39 1.28
CA GLY A 181 6.87 -3.04 1.44
C GLY A 181 6.96 -2.21 0.16
N TYR A 182 8.05 -2.33 -0.61
CA TYR A 182 8.13 -1.74 -1.95
C TYR A 182 7.05 -2.30 -2.90
N ASN A 183 6.75 -3.59 -2.78
CA ASN A 183 5.76 -4.28 -3.59
C ASN A 183 4.30 -3.88 -3.29
N THR A 184 4.01 -3.17 -2.20
CA THR A 184 2.67 -2.58 -1.97
C THR A 184 2.34 -1.48 -2.97
N LEU A 185 3.38 -0.90 -3.60
CA LEU A 185 3.29 0.22 -4.56
C LEU A 185 2.76 1.52 -3.95
N ASP A 186 2.56 1.59 -2.64
CA ASP A 186 2.05 2.78 -1.95
C ASP A 186 2.98 3.98 -2.12
N ALA A 187 4.30 3.75 -2.13
CA ALA A 187 5.28 4.78 -2.40
C ALA A 187 5.11 5.42 -3.79
N LEU A 188 4.91 4.61 -4.84
CA LEU A 188 4.67 5.12 -6.19
C LEU A 188 3.32 5.86 -6.27
N ALA A 189 2.27 5.29 -5.67
CA ALA A 189 0.95 5.90 -5.62
C ALA A 189 0.96 7.24 -4.86
N SER A 190 1.77 7.36 -3.80
CA SER A 190 1.89 8.58 -3.00
C SER A 190 2.44 9.77 -3.80
N VAL A 191 3.34 9.53 -4.77
CA VAL A 191 3.84 10.59 -5.67
C VAL A 191 2.67 11.17 -6.48
N ALA A 192 1.90 10.30 -7.14
CA ALA A 192 0.74 10.70 -7.93
C ALA A 192 -0.33 11.41 -7.09
N PHE A 193 -0.66 10.86 -5.92
CA PHE A 193 -1.64 11.45 -5.03
C PHE A 193 -1.18 12.77 -4.42
N SER A 194 0.12 12.95 -4.16
CA SER A 194 0.66 14.22 -3.66
C SER A 194 0.46 15.35 -4.68
N VAL A 195 0.59 15.08 -5.98
CA VAL A 195 0.35 16.07 -7.05
C VAL A 195 -1.11 16.52 -7.04
N ILE A 196 -2.05 15.58 -6.98
CA ILE A 196 -3.50 15.87 -6.94
C ILE A 196 -3.88 16.59 -5.64
N ALA A 197 -3.33 16.16 -4.50
CA ALA A 197 -3.58 16.76 -3.19
C ALA A 197 -3.09 18.21 -3.13
N VAL A 198 -1.88 18.51 -3.64
CA VAL A 198 -1.35 19.88 -3.70
C VAL A 198 -2.20 20.76 -4.61
N GLN A 199 -2.61 20.26 -5.78
CA GLN A 199 -3.50 20.99 -6.68
C GLN A 199 -4.85 21.30 -6.02
N THR A 200 -5.43 20.34 -5.32
CA THR A 200 -6.71 20.48 -4.60
C THR A 200 -6.58 21.48 -3.44
N LEU A 201 -5.49 21.40 -2.65
CA LEU A 201 -5.24 22.32 -1.53
C LEU A 201 -5.01 23.76 -2.00
N ASN A 202 -4.31 23.94 -3.13
CA ASN A 202 -4.13 25.24 -3.76
C ASN A 202 -5.46 25.82 -4.26
N GLN A 203 -6.35 24.99 -4.82
CA GLN A 203 -7.69 25.42 -5.26
C GLN A 203 -8.60 25.81 -4.10
N LEU A 204 -8.45 25.18 -2.93
CA LEU A 204 -9.21 25.48 -1.72
C LEU A 204 -8.64 26.66 -0.91
N GLY A 205 -7.60 27.36 -1.40
CA GLY A 205 -7.04 28.56 -0.77
C GLY A 205 -6.25 28.30 0.52
N PHE A 206 -5.99 27.03 0.88
CA PHE A 206 -5.20 26.67 2.07
C PHE A 206 -3.70 26.79 1.79
N ALA A 207 -3.20 28.03 1.78
CA ALA A 207 -1.78 28.35 1.65
C ALA A 207 -0.95 28.12 2.95
N ASN A 208 -1.55 27.55 4.00
CA ASN A 208 -0.96 27.62 5.34
C ASN A 208 -0.26 26.32 5.77
N LYS A 209 1.08 26.37 5.80
CA LYS A 209 2.03 25.32 6.27
C LYS A 209 1.66 24.68 7.62
N LYS A 210 0.84 25.35 8.46
CA LYS A 210 0.43 24.90 9.79
C LYS A 210 -0.46 23.65 9.82
N SER A 211 -1.24 23.37 8.77
CA SER A 211 -2.14 22.20 8.76
C SER A 211 -1.38 20.88 8.53
N ILE A 212 -0.30 20.92 7.74
CA ILE A 212 0.61 19.78 7.54
C ILE A 212 1.34 19.46 8.84
N PHE A 213 1.82 20.48 9.58
CA PHE A 213 2.44 20.30 10.90
C PHE A 213 1.50 19.73 11.98
N ARG A 214 0.18 19.96 11.90
CA ARG A 214 -0.80 19.26 12.76
C ARG A 214 -0.90 17.76 12.43
N LEU A 215 -0.72 17.39 11.16
CA LEU A 215 -0.65 15.98 10.77
C LEU A 215 0.62 15.32 11.32
N PHE A 216 1.75 16.04 11.36
CA PHE A 216 2.99 15.60 12.04
C PHE A 216 2.78 15.39 13.55
N GLY A 217 2.12 16.34 14.21
CA GLY A 217 1.77 16.20 15.62
C GLY A 217 0.88 14.99 15.90
N LEU A 218 0.00 14.61 14.97
CA LEU A 218 -0.83 13.41 15.06
C LEU A 218 -0.02 12.13 14.81
N LEU A 219 0.92 12.11 13.85
CA LEU A 219 1.78 10.94 13.60
C LEU A 219 2.76 10.67 14.74
N GLU A 220 3.36 11.72 15.33
CA GLU A 220 4.15 11.57 16.55
C GLU A 220 3.29 11.18 17.75
N TRP A 221 2.07 11.74 17.87
CA TRP A 221 1.09 11.28 18.86
C TRP A 221 0.74 9.80 18.68
N TRP A 222 0.63 9.29 17.46
CA TRP A 222 0.33 7.88 17.18
C TRP A 222 1.51 6.96 17.52
N TRP A 223 2.75 7.43 17.33
CA TRP A 223 3.96 6.73 17.79
C TRP A 223 4.05 6.70 19.32
N HIS A 224 3.64 7.77 19.99
CA HIS A 224 3.67 7.91 21.46
C HIS A 224 2.46 7.32 22.20
N LEU A 225 1.27 7.23 21.58
CA LEU A 225 0.04 6.70 22.18
C LEU A 225 0.02 5.18 22.37
N GLY A 226 1.10 4.48 22.02
CA GLY A 226 1.25 3.08 22.40
C GLY A 226 0.21 2.13 21.78
N LEU A 227 -0.50 2.50 20.71
CA LEU A 227 -1.41 1.58 20.01
C LEU A 227 -0.64 0.54 19.18
N VAL A 228 0.47 0.94 18.53
CA VAL A 228 1.39 0.00 17.88
C VAL A 228 2.14 -0.83 18.92
N ARG A 229 2.51 -0.22 20.05
CA ARG A 229 3.13 -0.92 21.17
C ARG A 229 2.17 -1.86 21.89
N CYS A 230 0.89 -1.53 22.05
CA CYS A 230 -0.13 -2.41 22.59
C CYS A 230 -0.42 -3.58 21.66
N ILE A 231 -0.42 -3.37 20.34
CA ILE A 231 -0.60 -4.47 19.38
C ILE A 231 0.63 -5.40 19.38
N LEU A 232 1.83 -4.86 19.60
CA LEU A 232 3.07 -5.64 19.67
C LEU A 232 3.29 -6.32 21.04
N ASP A 233 2.93 -5.66 22.14
CA ASP A 233 2.95 -6.21 23.51
C ASP A 233 1.80 -7.22 23.73
N TRP A 234 0.76 -7.18 22.90
CA TRP A 234 -0.29 -8.22 22.84
C TRP A 234 0.10 -9.41 21.96
N LEU A 235 1.15 -9.27 21.14
CA LEU A 235 1.75 -10.33 20.31
C LEU A 235 3.04 -10.93 20.92
N SER A 236 3.41 -10.52 22.13
CA SER A 236 4.42 -11.15 22.99
C SER A 236 3.77 -12.00 24.07
#